data_AF-A0A952EHQ8-F1
#
_entry.id   AF-A0A952EHQ8-F1
#
_cell.length_a   1.000
_cell.length_b   1.000
_cell.length_c   1.000
_cell.angle_alpha   90.00
_cell.angle_beta   90.00
_cell.angle_gamma   90.00
#
_symmetry.space_group_name_H-M   'P 1'
#
loop_
_entity.id
_entity.type
_entity.pdbx_description
1 polymer ?
#
loop_
_entity_poly.entity_id
_entity_poly.type
_entity_poly.pdbx_seq_one_letter_code
_entity_poly.pdbx_strand_id
1 'polypeptide(L)'
;MRLRRPAGPTPPKTPTPPPRAGPSPPPPTPPPPPPPDPPPPPPPPPPRPPPPPPTPAPPPGAPPDQRFFDTLRAAHFPPERNYLSAHITLFHQLPPSALDELDGLIRRIAADTPPPAARLRELYSLGKGVAYRIDSPDLLTIRERIAEHFTGMLTAQDQGTPRLHITVQNKVTPSEARALLADLAADFQPRALTITGLAAHHYLGGPWEAAFARNFRGART
;
A
#
# COMPACT_ATOMS: atom_id res chain seq x y z
N MET A 1 56.71 66.07 -29.42
CA MET A 1 56.33 67.23 -30.24
C MET A 1 56.41 66.84 -31.71
N ARG A 2 55.29 66.95 -32.46
CA ARG A 2 55.18 67.03 -33.94
C ARG A 2 55.62 65.76 -34.75
N LEU A 3 55.04 65.38 -35.88
CA LEU A 3 53.96 65.91 -36.72
C LEU A 3 53.41 64.76 -37.62
N ARG A 4 52.11 64.79 -37.94
CA ARG A 4 51.54 64.12 -39.13
C ARG A 4 51.91 64.92 -40.38
N ARG A 5 52.07 64.29 -41.54
CA ARG A 5 51.23 64.46 -42.78
C ARG A 5 51.90 63.85 -44.06
N PRO A 6 51.17 63.73 -45.19
CA PRO A 6 51.03 62.45 -45.88
C PRO A 6 51.24 62.56 -47.42
N ALA A 7 50.72 61.56 -48.13
CA ALA A 7 50.24 61.55 -49.52
C ALA A 7 51.26 61.29 -50.63
N GLY A 8 50.81 60.51 -51.62
CA GLY A 8 51.50 60.34 -52.90
C GLY A 8 51.17 59.01 -53.57
N PRO A 9 50.49 58.99 -54.74
CA PRO A 9 50.09 57.77 -55.43
C PRO A 9 51.17 57.20 -56.37
N THR A 10 50.93 55.93 -56.74
CA THR A 10 51.55 54.97 -57.69
C THR A 10 52.21 55.57 -58.95
N PRO A 11 53.23 54.90 -59.56
CA PRO A 11 52.96 54.04 -60.73
C PRO A 11 53.99 52.86 -60.88
N PRO A 12 54.24 52.22 -62.05
CA PRO A 12 53.77 50.85 -62.29
C PRO A 12 54.86 49.78 -62.58
N LYS A 13 54.44 48.52 -62.36
CA LYS A 13 54.78 47.23 -63.02
C LYS A 13 56.09 47.06 -63.81
N THR A 14 56.86 46.02 -63.47
CA THR A 14 57.33 44.93 -64.38
C THR A 14 57.93 43.75 -63.56
N PRO A 15 58.18 42.54 -64.13
CA PRO A 15 57.69 41.29 -63.57
C PRO A 15 58.76 40.44 -62.84
N THR A 16 58.24 39.50 -62.07
CA THR A 16 58.84 38.64 -61.03
C THR A 16 59.82 37.56 -61.53
N PRO A 17 60.99 37.38 -60.88
CA PRO A 17 61.71 36.10 -60.84
C PRO A 17 61.25 35.21 -59.65
N PRO A 18 61.34 33.87 -59.75
CA PRO A 18 60.66 32.93 -58.86
C PRO A 18 61.20 32.92 -57.41
N PRO A 19 60.34 32.62 -56.42
CA PRO A 19 60.68 32.73 -55.00
C PRO A 19 61.56 31.59 -54.48
N ARG A 20 62.45 31.94 -53.55
CA ARG A 20 63.23 31.00 -52.72
C ARG A 20 62.29 30.21 -51.80
N ALA A 21 62.53 28.92 -51.61
CA ALA A 21 61.72 28.05 -50.77
C ALA A 21 61.63 28.57 -49.32
N GLY A 22 60.42 28.79 -48.83
CA GLY A 22 60.12 29.18 -47.45
C GLY A 22 60.18 27.99 -46.47
N PRO A 23 60.22 28.24 -45.15
CA PRO A 23 60.31 27.18 -44.15
C PRO A 23 59.08 26.26 -44.16
N SER A 24 59.29 24.96 -43.94
CA SER A 24 58.23 23.95 -43.90
C SER A 24 57.13 24.28 -42.88
N PRO A 25 55.85 23.99 -43.17
CA PRO A 25 54.76 24.23 -42.24
C PRO A 25 54.87 23.35 -40.99
N PRO A 26 54.35 23.80 -39.83
CA PRO A 26 54.30 22.97 -38.63
C PRO A 26 53.40 21.74 -38.85
N PRO A 27 53.64 20.63 -38.13
CA PRO A 27 52.84 19.42 -38.26
C PRO A 27 51.38 19.67 -37.85
N PRO A 28 50.42 18.93 -38.44
CA PRO A 28 49.01 19.07 -38.10
C PRO A 28 48.73 18.67 -36.65
N THR A 29 47.77 19.35 -36.03
CA THR A 29 47.26 19.05 -34.68
C THR A 29 46.65 17.63 -34.65
N PRO A 30 46.89 16.83 -33.59
CA PRO A 30 46.26 15.52 -33.46
C PRO A 30 44.73 15.64 -33.33
N PRO A 31 43.98 14.63 -33.83
CA PRO A 31 42.52 14.63 -33.72
C PRO A 31 42.08 14.53 -32.25
N PRO A 32 40.88 15.03 -31.91
CA PRO A 32 40.32 14.89 -30.57
C PRO A 32 40.07 13.41 -30.22
N PRO A 33 40.10 13.05 -28.92
CA PRO A 33 39.81 11.69 -28.49
C PRO A 33 38.38 11.27 -28.84
N PRO A 34 38.14 9.96 -29.04
CA PRO A 34 36.80 9.45 -29.30
C PRO A 34 35.85 9.73 -28.11
N PRO A 35 34.54 9.84 -28.37
CA PRO A 35 33.55 9.98 -27.31
C PRO A 35 33.56 8.75 -26.39
N PRO A 36 33.17 8.91 -25.11
CA PRO A 36 33.06 7.79 -24.18
C PRO A 36 31.98 6.80 -24.65
N ASP A 37 32.16 5.54 -24.28
CA ASP A 37 31.19 4.48 -24.55
C ASP A 37 29.82 4.80 -23.95
N PRO A 38 28.72 4.38 -24.61
CA PRO A 38 27.38 4.54 -24.05
C PRO A 38 27.23 3.74 -22.74
N PRO A 39 26.40 4.21 -21.80
CA PRO A 39 26.16 3.49 -20.56
C PRO A 39 25.52 2.12 -20.83
N PRO A 40 25.78 1.12 -19.96
CA PRO A 40 25.18 -0.20 -20.11
C PRO A 40 23.65 -0.14 -20.00
N PRO A 41 22.92 -1.08 -20.64
CA PRO A 41 21.46 -1.15 -20.54
C PRO A 41 21.02 -1.39 -19.09
N PRO A 42 19.81 -0.93 -18.70
CA PRO A 42 19.27 -1.18 -17.38
C PRO A 42 19.11 -2.69 -17.12
N PRO A 43 19.21 -3.14 -15.85
CA PRO A 43 19.01 -4.53 -15.52
C PRO A 43 17.58 -4.99 -15.86
N PRO A 44 17.38 -6.29 -16.17
CA PRO A 44 16.05 -6.83 -16.44
C PRO A 44 15.13 -6.63 -15.22
N PRO A 45 13.81 -6.48 -15.43
CA PRO A 45 12.85 -6.39 -14.34
C PRO A 45 12.92 -7.66 -13.47
N PRO A 46 12.65 -7.55 -12.15
CA PRO A 46 12.64 -8.70 -11.26
C PRO A 46 11.62 -9.76 -11.75
N PRO A 47 11.84 -11.04 -11.45
CA PRO A 47 10.91 -12.10 -11.79
C PRO A 47 9.52 -11.79 -11.20
N ARG A 48 8.46 -12.20 -11.93
CA ARG A 48 7.09 -12.05 -11.44
C ARG A 48 6.98 -12.75 -10.07
N PRO A 49 6.40 -12.12 -9.05
CA PRO A 49 6.15 -12.80 -7.79
C PRO A 49 5.30 -14.06 -8.04
N PRO A 50 5.47 -15.12 -7.22
CA PRO A 50 4.66 -16.32 -7.35
C PRO A 50 3.17 -15.96 -7.28
N PRO A 51 2.29 -16.73 -7.94
CA PRO A 51 0.86 -16.55 -7.77
C PRO A 51 0.54 -16.60 -6.28
N PRO A 52 -0.40 -15.77 -5.82
CA PRO A 52 -0.83 -15.81 -4.44
C PRO A 52 -1.30 -17.21 -4.05
N PRO A 53 -1.13 -17.62 -2.79
CA PRO A 53 -1.85 -18.77 -2.27
C PRO A 53 -3.36 -18.57 -2.51
N PRO A 54 -4.11 -19.65 -2.80
CA PRO A 54 -5.56 -19.57 -2.91
C PRO A 54 -6.15 -18.96 -1.64
N THR A 55 -7.19 -18.14 -1.78
CA THR A 55 -7.94 -17.61 -0.64
C THR A 55 -8.31 -18.77 0.28
N PRO A 56 -8.05 -18.68 1.60
CA PRO A 56 -8.44 -19.73 2.51
C PRO A 56 -9.95 -19.97 2.36
N ALA A 57 -10.34 -21.23 2.11
CA ALA A 57 -11.74 -21.60 2.22
C ALA A 57 -12.20 -21.27 3.65
N PRO A 58 -13.45 -20.78 3.84
CA PRO A 58 -13.96 -20.54 5.19
C PRO A 58 -13.82 -21.83 6.00
N PRO A 59 -13.27 -21.77 7.23
CA PRO A 59 -13.02 -22.98 8.00
C PRO A 59 -14.33 -23.75 8.25
N PRO A 60 -14.30 -25.09 8.22
CA PRO A 60 -15.48 -25.88 8.53
C PRO A 60 -16.02 -25.51 9.92
N GLY A 61 -17.30 -25.18 9.99
CA GLY A 61 -17.95 -24.73 11.23
C GLY A 61 -17.90 -23.22 11.52
N ALA A 62 -17.38 -22.39 10.61
CA ALA A 62 -17.39 -20.92 10.78
C ALA A 62 -18.82 -20.38 11.05
N PRO A 63 -19.00 -19.30 11.83
CA PRO A 63 -20.32 -18.70 12.01
C PRO A 63 -20.97 -18.29 10.68
N PRO A 64 -22.31 -18.27 10.56
CA PRO A 64 -23.00 -17.92 9.31
C PRO A 64 -22.54 -16.58 8.71
N ASP A 65 -22.34 -15.56 9.55
CA ASP A 65 -21.85 -14.25 9.11
C ASP A 65 -20.43 -14.28 8.56
N GLN A 66 -19.53 -15.06 9.19
CA GLN A 66 -18.16 -15.24 8.71
C GLN A 66 -18.17 -15.85 7.30
N ARG A 67 -18.93 -16.94 7.09
CA ARG A 67 -19.04 -17.60 5.78
C ARG A 67 -19.61 -16.67 4.71
N PHE A 68 -20.62 -15.88 5.06
CA PHE A 68 -21.22 -14.92 4.15
C PHE A 68 -20.18 -13.91 3.63
N PHE A 69 -19.42 -13.28 4.53
CA PHE A 69 -18.42 -12.30 4.14
C PHE A 69 -17.17 -12.92 3.50
N ASP A 70 -16.76 -14.12 3.91
CA ASP A 70 -15.68 -14.86 3.25
C ASP A 70 -16.05 -15.17 1.80
N THR A 71 -17.30 -15.55 1.54
CA THR A 71 -17.81 -15.80 0.18
C THR A 71 -17.80 -14.53 -0.66
N LEU A 72 -18.27 -13.40 -0.11
CA LEU A 72 -18.20 -12.10 -0.80
C LEU A 72 -16.76 -11.69 -1.12
N ARG A 73 -15.83 -11.88 -0.18
CA ARG A 73 -14.41 -11.58 -0.41
C ARG A 73 -13.82 -12.50 -1.47
N ALA A 74 -14.10 -13.79 -1.44
CA ALA A 74 -13.64 -14.72 -2.47
C ALA A 74 -14.16 -14.36 -3.87
N ALA A 75 -15.40 -13.85 -3.97
CA ALA A 75 -16.00 -13.47 -5.24
C ALA A 75 -15.52 -12.12 -5.79
N HIS A 76 -15.21 -11.14 -4.92
CA HIS A 76 -15.03 -9.74 -5.33
C HIS A 76 -13.68 -9.12 -4.99
N PHE A 77 -12.89 -9.74 -4.13
CA PHE A 77 -11.58 -9.26 -3.74
C PHE A 77 -10.51 -9.87 -4.66
N PRO A 78 -9.53 -9.09 -5.17
CA PRO A 78 -8.45 -9.65 -5.97
C PRO A 78 -7.77 -10.81 -5.24
N PRO A 79 -7.70 -12.02 -5.84
CA PRO A 79 -7.22 -13.22 -5.16
C PRO A 79 -5.78 -13.04 -4.67
N GLU A 80 -4.97 -12.26 -5.38
CA GLU A 80 -3.60 -11.91 -5.03
C GLU A 80 -3.42 -10.98 -3.85
N ARG A 81 -4.52 -10.56 -3.24
CA ARG A 81 -4.56 -9.70 -2.06
C ARG A 81 -5.45 -10.28 -0.97
N ASN A 82 -6.18 -11.36 -1.25
CA ASN A 82 -7.18 -11.91 -0.35
C ASN A 82 -6.61 -13.02 0.54
N TYR A 83 -5.72 -12.61 1.44
CA TYR A 83 -4.99 -13.53 2.34
C TYR A 83 -5.71 -13.82 3.67
N LEU A 84 -6.64 -12.94 4.06
CA LEU A 84 -7.36 -13.04 5.33
C LEU A 84 -8.85 -13.30 5.10
N SER A 85 -9.43 -14.14 5.94
CA SER A 85 -10.88 -14.20 6.14
C SER A 85 -11.45 -12.82 6.49
N ALA A 86 -12.74 -12.62 6.27
CA ALA A 86 -13.45 -11.40 6.63
C ALA A 86 -13.23 -11.06 8.11
N HIS A 87 -12.92 -9.80 8.38
CA HIS A 87 -12.60 -9.34 9.72
C HIS A 87 -12.99 -7.87 9.89
N ILE A 88 -13.06 -7.46 11.14
CA ILE A 88 -13.19 -6.06 11.56
C ILE A 88 -11.85 -5.65 12.13
N THR A 89 -11.19 -4.66 11.52
CA THR A 89 -9.90 -4.18 12.01
C THR A 89 -10.10 -3.24 13.21
N LEU A 90 -9.57 -3.60 14.38
CA LEU A 90 -9.55 -2.75 15.57
C LEU A 90 -8.27 -1.91 15.68
N PHE A 91 -7.14 -2.52 15.30
CA PHE A 91 -5.80 -1.94 15.30
C PHE A 91 -5.07 -2.39 14.03
N HIS A 92 -4.30 -1.49 13.42
CA HIS A 92 -3.53 -1.76 12.21
C HIS A 92 -2.15 -2.30 12.56
N GLN A 93 -1.54 -1.78 13.63
CA GLN A 93 -0.21 -2.17 14.01
C GLN A 93 -0.02 -2.10 15.53
N LEU A 94 0.48 -3.20 16.10
CA LEU A 94 1.00 -3.26 17.46
C LEU A 94 2.45 -3.76 17.41
N PRO A 95 3.32 -3.31 18.34
CA PRO A 95 4.71 -3.76 18.36
C PRO A 95 4.79 -5.27 18.66
N PRO A 96 5.65 -6.04 17.98
CA PRO A 96 5.77 -7.49 18.21
C PRO A 96 6.08 -7.87 19.66
N SER A 97 6.77 -7.00 20.40
CA SER A 97 7.08 -7.19 21.82
C SER A 97 5.85 -7.20 22.73
N ALA A 98 4.70 -6.70 22.26
CA ALA A 98 3.46 -6.66 23.03
C ALA A 98 2.61 -7.94 22.88
N LEU A 99 3.05 -8.94 22.11
CA LEU A 99 2.21 -10.09 21.75
C LEU A 99 1.71 -10.87 22.97
N ASP A 100 2.58 -11.22 23.90
CA ASP A 100 2.21 -12.02 25.08
C ASP A 100 1.27 -11.23 26.01
N GLU A 101 1.54 -9.94 26.19
CA GLU A 101 0.69 -9.04 26.97
C GLU A 101 -0.69 -8.86 26.32
N LEU A 102 -0.72 -8.74 24.99
CA LEU A 102 -1.94 -8.66 24.20
C LEU A 102 -2.75 -9.95 24.33
N ASP A 103 -2.15 -11.14 24.17
CA ASP A 103 -2.88 -12.41 24.35
C ASP A 103 -3.45 -12.50 25.77
N GLY A 104 -2.67 -12.13 26.79
CA GLY A 104 -3.11 -12.09 28.18
C GLY A 104 -4.31 -11.15 28.40
N LEU A 105 -4.28 -9.94 27.83
CA LEU A 105 -5.37 -8.98 27.91
C LEU A 105 -6.61 -9.48 27.17
N ILE A 106 -6.47 -9.97 25.93
CA ILE A 106 -7.59 -10.48 25.14
C ILE A 106 -8.25 -11.68 25.81
N ARG A 107 -7.49 -12.56 26.47
CA ARG A 107 -8.05 -13.66 27.27
C ARG A 107 -8.93 -13.15 28.43
N ARG A 108 -8.50 -12.10 29.14
CA ARG A 108 -9.28 -11.49 30.23
C ARG A 108 -10.57 -10.87 29.67
N ILE A 109 -10.46 -10.06 28.62
CA ILE A 109 -11.61 -9.45 27.94
C ILE A 109 -12.61 -10.52 27.48
N ALA A 110 -12.13 -11.55 26.78
CA ALA A 110 -13.01 -12.61 26.28
C ALA A 110 -13.67 -13.44 27.41
N ALA A 111 -13.07 -13.44 28.61
CA ALA A 111 -13.60 -14.15 29.77
C ALA A 111 -14.59 -13.32 30.60
N ASP A 112 -14.43 -12.00 30.63
CA ASP A 112 -15.22 -11.07 31.47
C ASP A 112 -16.27 -10.26 30.68
N THR A 113 -16.20 -10.27 29.35
CA THR A 113 -17.10 -9.52 28.47
C THR A 113 -17.93 -10.47 27.60
N PRO A 114 -19.27 -10.29 27.52
CA PRO A 114 -20.09 -11.06 26.59
C PRO A 114 -19.75 -10.69 25.13
N PRO A 115 -20.18 -11.50 24.13
CA PRO A 115 -20.04 -11.15 22.73
C PRO A 115 -20.67 -9.76 22.45
N PRO A 116 -19.95 -8.80 21.83
CA PRO A 116 -20.45 -7.44 21.64
C PRO A 116 -21.62 -7.42 20.66
N ALA A 117 -22.67 -6.68 20.99
CA ALA A 117 -23.79 -6.49 20.08
C ALA A 117 -23.32 -5.68 18.86
N ALA A 118 -23.62 -6.16 17.66
CA ALA A 118 -23.23 -5.50 16.42
C ALA A 118 -24.33 -5.56 15.37
N ARG A 119 -24.33 -4.55 14.48
CA ARG A 119 -25.31 -4.43 13.41
C ARG A 119 -24.65 -3.95 12.13
N LEU A 120 -24.98 -4.58 11.01
CA LEU A 120 -24.67 -4.07 9.68
C LEU A 120 -25.60 -2.89 9.40
N ARG A 121 -25.03 -1.70 9.20
CA ARG A 121 -25.80 -0.47 9.06
C ARG A 121 -26.06 -0.11 7.61
N GLU A 122 -25.02 -0.14 6.78
CA GLU A 122 -25.04 0.28 5.38
C GLU A 122 -23.80 -0.24 4.66
N LEU A 123 -23.84 -0.28 3.33
CA LEU A 123 -22.64 -0.37 2.51
C LEU A 123 -22.13 1.01 2.16
N TYR A 124 -20.82 1.14 1.98
CA TYR A 124 -20.24 2.38 1.49
C TYR A 124 -18.98 2.13 0.66
N SER A 125 -18.65 3.12 -0.16
CA SER A 125 -17.45 3.11 -1.01
C SER A 125 -16.21 3.47 -0.21
N LEU A 126 -15.12 2.72 -0.45
CA LEU A 126 -13.75 3.06 -0.06
C LEU A 126 -12.99 3.80 -1.19
N GLY A 127 -13.70 4.24 -2.23
CA GLY A 127 -13.14 4.82 -3.47
C GLY A 127 -12.62 3.77 -4.45
N LYS A 128 -11.81 2.82 -3.97
CA LYS A 128 -11.29 1.66 -4.75
C LYS A 128 -11.71 0.33 -4.15
N GLY A 129 -12.89 0.30 -3.52
CA GLY A 129 -13.40 -0.85 -2.80
C GLY A 129 -14.77 -0.62 -2.19
N VAL A 130 -15.32 -1.67 -1.60
CA VAL A 130 -16.64 -1.70 -0.96
C VAL A 130 -16.51 -2.32 0.43
N ALA A 131 -17.20 -1.71 1.40
CA ALA A 131 -17.24 -2.19 2.77
C ALA A 131 -18.63 -2.06 3.38
N TYR A 132 -18.92 -2.90 4.35
CA TYR A 132 -20.11 -2.83 5.19
C TYR A 132 -19.77 -2.09 6.47
N ARG A 133 -20.48 -1.01 6.77
CA ARG A 133 -20.38 -0.29 8.04
C ARG A 133 -21.01 -1.11 9.16
N ILE A 134 -20.34 -1.12 10.30
CA ILE A 134 -20.79 -1.81 11.50
C ILE A 134 -21.00 -0.78 12.61
N ASP A 135 -22.17 -0.86 13.23
CA ASP A 135 -22.46 -0.15 14.47
C ASP A 135 -22.33 -1.15 15.62
N SER A 136 -21.39 -0.90 16.53
CA SER A 136 -21.18 -1.70 17.74
C SER A 136 -20.48 -0.85 18.82
N PRO A 137 -21.25 -0.15 19.67
CA PRO A 137 -20.69 0.58 20.80
C PRO A 137 -19.88 -0.32 21.72
N ASP A 138 -20.36 -1.54 21.99
CA ASP A 138 -19.68 -2.53 22.84
C ASP A 138 -18.29 -2.89 22.30
N LEU A 139 -18.15 -3.08 20.99
CA LEU A 139 -16.86 -3.36 20.37
C LEU A 139 -15.91 -2.15 20.45
N LEU A 140 -16.44 -0.93 20.39
CA LEU A 140 -15.65 0.28 20.60
C LEU A 140 -15.18 0.40 22.05
N THR A 141 -15.99 0.04 23.04
CA THR A 141 -15.58 -0.03 24.45
C THR A 141 -14.48 -1.08 24.67
N ILE A 142 -14.62 -2.26 24.06
CA ILE A 142 -13.56 -3.28 24.09
C ILE A 142 -12.27 -2.74 23.49
N ARG A 143 -12.36 -2.06 22.34
CA ARG A 143 -11.20 -1.45 21.69
C ARG A 143 -10.56 -0.38 22.57
N GLU A 144 -11.36 0.49 23.20
CA GLU A 144 -10.88 1.54 24.10
C GLU A 144 -10.10 0.94 25.27
N ARG A 145 -10.62 -0.11 25.91
CA ARG A 145 -9.92 -0.86 26.97
C ARG A 145 -8.55 -1.40 26.50
N ILE A 146 -8.46 -1.88 25.26
CA ILE A 146 -7.18 -2.32 24.68
C ILE A 146 -6.26 -1.12 24.43
N ALA A 147 -6.81 -0.03 23.89
CA ALA A 147 -6.04 1.16 23.56
C ALA A 147 -5.44 1.82 24.81
N GLU A 148 -6.22 1.91 25.89
CA GLU A 148 -5.77 2.40 27.19
C GLU A 148 -4.61 1.56 27.73
N HIS A 149 -4.70 0.24 27.64
CA HIS A 149 -3.65 -0.67 28.11
C HIS A 149 -2.33 -0.49 27.33
N PHE A 150 -2.42 -0.22 26.03
CA PHE A 150 -1.26 0.01 25.17
C PHE A 150 -0.95 1.49 24.91
N THR A 151 -1.38 2.38 25.81
CA THR A 151 -1.12 3.82 25.69
C THR A 151 0.38 4.07 25.53
N GLY A 152 0.73 4.94 24.57
CA GLY A 152 2.13 5.25 24.25
C GLY A 152 2.81 4.24 23.32
N MET A 153 2.23 3.07 23.09
CA MET A 153 2.70 2.07 22.11
C MET A 153 1.92 2.10 20.78
N LEU A 154 0.78 2.78 20.74
CA LEU A 154 -0.06 2.89 19.55
C LEU A 154 0.47 3.92 18.55
N THR A 155 0.37 3.58 17.27
CA THR A 155 0.58 4.52 16.16
C THR A 155 -0.45 5.64 16.18
N ALA A 156 -0.17 6.78 15.53
CA ALA A 156 -1.16 7.86 15.39
C ALA A 156 -2.46 7.40 14.70
N GLN A 157 -2.37 6.44 13.76
CA GLN A 157 -3.52 5.85 13.10
C GLN A 157 -4.38 5.02 14.07
N ASP A 158 -3.74 4.35 15.02
CA ASP A 158 -4.40 3.48 16.00
C ASP A 158 -4.84 4.21 17.28
N GLN A 159 -4.46 5.47 17.48
CA GLN A 159 -4.99 6.28 18.57
C GLN A 159 -6.41 6.78 18.28
N GLY A 160 -6.76 7.04 17.03
CA GLY A 160 -8.10 7.51 16.65
C GLY A 160 -9.17 6.43 16.78
N THR A 161 -10.42 6.83 17.06
CA THR A 161 -11.57 5.91 17.05
C THR A 161 -11.89 5.47 15.62
N PRO A 162 -11.86 4.16 15.30
CA PRO A 162 -12.03 3.68 13.95
C PRO A 162 -13.50 3.68 13.55
N ARG A 163 -13.74 3.80 12.25
CA ARG A 163 -15.04 3.48 11.67
C ARG A 163 -15.07 1.97 11.44
N LEU A 164 -15.80 1.23 12.27
CA LEU A 164 -15.87 -0.22 12.17
C LEU A 164 -16.51 -0.64 10.84
N HIS A 165 -15.85 -1.56 10.15
CA HIS A 165 -16.33 -2.08 8.86
C HIS A 165 -15.75 -3.46 8.54
N ILE A 166 -16.46 -4.22 7.70
CA ILE A 166 -15.93 -5.39 7.00
C ILE A 166 -15.71 -5.02 5.55
N THR A 167 -14.47 -5.21 5.06
CA THR A 167 -14.15 -4.95 3.65
C THR A 167 -14.38 -6.20 2.81
N VAL A 168 -15.21 -6.07 1.77
CA VAL A 168 -15.50 -7.16 0.81
C VAL A 168 -14.78 -7.00 -0.51
N GLN A 169 -14.31 -5.80 -0.82
CA GLN A 169 -13.50 -5.50 -2.01
C GLN A 169 -12.57 -4.32 -1.73
N ASN A 170 -11.33 -4.39 -2.20
CA ASN A 170 -10.39 -3.25 -2.18
C ASN A 170 -9.35 -3.39 -3.29
N LYS A 171 -8.68 -2.29 -3.62
CA LYS A 171 -7.61 -2.19 -4.64
C LYS A 171 -8.07 -2.54 -6.07
N VAL A 172 -9.35 -2.33 -6.37
CA VAL A 172 -9.93 -2.45 -7.72
C VAL A 172 -10.05 -1.08 -8.39
N THR A 173 -10.52 -1.04 -9.64
CA THR A 173 -10.85 0.22 -10.31
C THR A 173 -12.07 0.90 -9.65
N PRO A 174 -12.18 2.24 -9.66
CA PRO A 174 -13.35 2.93 -9.14
C PRO A 174 -14.67 2.53 -9.82
N SER A 175 -14.65 2.14 -11.10
CA SER A 175 -15.84 1.66 -11.82
C SER A 175 -16.32 0.31 -11.28
N GLU A 176 -15.40 -0.64 -11.06
CA GLU A 176 -15.74 -1.95 -10.47
C GLU A 176 -16.32 -1.78 -9.07
N ALA A 177 -15.71 -0.92 -8.25
CA ALA A 177 -16.20 -0.64 -6.90
C ALA A 177 -17.59 0.01 -6.89
N ARG A 178 -17.87 0.90 -7.84
CA ARG A 178 -19.20 1.52 -7.98
C ARG A 178 -20.26 0.52 -8.42
N ALA A 179 -19.94 -0.34 -9.39
CA ALA A 179 -20.86 -1.38 -9.86
C ALA A 179 -21.21 -2.34 -8.72
N LEU A 180 -20.20 -2.88 -8.03
CA LEU A 180 -20.43 -3.79 -6.91
C LEU A 180 -21.22 -3.14 -5.77
N LEU A 181 -20.94 -1.87 -5.46
CA LEU A 181 -21.70 -1.15 -4.43
C LEU A 181 -23.17 -1.03 -4.81
N ALA A 182 -23.49 -0.70 -6.07
CA ALA A 182 -24.87 -0.61 -6.54
C ALA A 182 -25.59 -1.95 -6.45
N ASP A 183 -24.93 -3.02 -6.90
CA ASP A 183 -25.48 -4.38 -6.90
C ASP A 183 -25.78 -4.85 -5.47
N LEU A 184 -24.81 -4.72 -4.55
CA LEU A 184 -24.99 -5.15 -3.16
C LEU A 184 -25.95 -4.25 -2.38
N ALA A 185 -26.03 -2.96 -2.71
CA ALA A 185 -26.92 -2.02 -2.02
C ALA A 185 -28.40 -2.19 -2.40
N ALA A 186 -28.71 -2.76 -3.58
CA ALA A 186 -30.07 -2.91 -4.07
C ALA A 186 -30.98 -3.69 -3.10
N ASP A 187 -30.47 -4.79 -2.54
CA ASP A 187 -31.21 -5.67 -1.63
C ASP A 187 -30.74 -5.56 -0.18
N PHE A 188 -29.85 -4.61 0.12
CA PHE A 188 -29.29 -4.52 1.46
C PHE A 188 -30.35 -4.08 2.47
N GLN A 189 -30.53 -4.90 3.50
CA GLN A 189 -31.30 -4.55 4.67
C GLN A 189 -30.40 -4.57 5.91
N PRO A 190 -30.42 -3.49 6.72
CA PRO A 190 -29.69 -3.46 7.97
C PRO A 190 -30.10 -4.60 8.91
N ARG A 191 -29.14 -5.41 9.37
CA ARG A 191 -29.39 -6.62 10.18
C ARG A 191 -28.37 -6.81 11.28
N ALA A 192 -28.68 -7.65 12.27
CA ALA A 192 -27.73 -8.04 13.30
C ALA A 192 -26.50 -8.73 12.70
N LEU A 193 -25.34 -8.52 13.33
CA LEU A 193 -24.06 -9.14 13.02
C LEU A 193 -23.54 -9.88 14.25
N THR A 194 -23.12 -11.13 14.07
CA THR A 194 -22.51 -11.93 15.12
C THR A 194 -21.00 -11.73 15.16
N ILE A 195 -20.47 -11.32 16.31
CA ILE A 195 -19.02 -11.24 16.57
C ILE A 195 -18.67 -12.30 17.61
N THR A 196 -17.91 -13.32 17.21
CA THR A 196 -17.64 -14.48 18.08
C THR A 196 -16.36 -14.38 18.88
N GLY A 197 -15.42 -13.51 18.49
CA GLY A 197 -14.13 -13.43 19.15
C GLY A 197 -13.22 -12.33 18.62
N LEU A 198 -12.02 -12.32 19.17
CA LEU A 198 -10.93 -11.42 18.82
C LEU A 198 -9.72 -12.26 18.39
N ALA A 199 -8.98 -11.78 17.40
CA ALA A 199 -7.80 -12.47 16.88
C ALA A 199 -6.69 -11.48 16.56
N ALA A 200 -5.46 -11.95 16.65
CA ALA A 200 -4.26 -11.24 16.23
C ALA A 200 -3.53 -12.04 15.16
N HIS A 201 -2.90 -11.31 14.24
CA HIS A 201 -2.15 -11.89 13.12
C HIS A 201 -0.79 -11.19 12.99
N HIS A 202 0.24 -11.95 12.64
CA HIS A 202 1.52 -11.42 12.20
C HIS A 202 1.44 -11.03 10.73
N TYR A 203 1.82 -9.80 10.42
CA TYR A 203 1.99 -9.36 9.03
C TYR A 203 3.43 -9.63 8.59
N LEU A 204 3.62 -10.56 7.65
CA LEU A 204 4.93 -11.00 7.17
C LEU A 204 5.27 -10.42 5.79
N GLY A 205 4.81 -9.20 5.49
CA GLY A 205 5.08 -8.52 4.22
C GLY A 205 4.21 -8.98 3.04
N GLY A 206 3.06 -9.59 3.31
CA GLY A 206 2.14 -10.08 2.27
C GLY A 206 1.32 -11.27 2.76
N PRO A 207 1.95 -12.35 3.25
CA PRO A 207 1.26 -13.38 4.00
C PRO A 207 0.94 -12.90 5.42
N TRP A 208 -0.18 -13.40 5.93
CA TRP A 208 -0.60 -13.20 7.31
C TRP A 208 -0.58 -14.54 8.03
N GLU A 209 0.03 -14.57 9.21
CA GLU A 209 0.06 -15.76 10.06
C GLU A 209 -0.78 -15.53 11.30
N ALA A 210 -1.61 -16.49 11.68
CA ALA A 210 -2.43 -16.39 12.88
C ALA A 210 -1.51 -16.44 14.12
N ALA A 211 -1.59 -15.42 14.98
CA ALA A 211 -0.88 -15.39 16.25
C ALA A 211 -1.71 -16.08 17.34
N PHE A 212 -2.95 -15.63 17.50
CA PHE A 212 -3.94 -16.27 18.38
C PHE A 212 -5.36 -15.84 18.00
N ALA A 213 -6.34 -16.61 18.48
CA ALA A 213 -7.75 -16.24 18.48
C ALA A 213 -8.40 -16.63 19.82
N ARG A 214 -9.29 -15.78 20.33
CA ARG A 214 -10.05 -15.98 21.57
C ARG A 214 -11.51 -15.69 21.31
N ASN A 215 -12.36 -16.67 21.56
CA ASN A 215 -13.81 -16.49 21.48
C ASN A 215 -14.33 -15.86 22.76
N PHE A 216 -15.28 -14.93 22.63
CA PHE A 216 -16.05 -14.47 23.77
C PHE A 216 -16.78 -15.66 24.38
N ARG A 217 -16.84 -15.71 25.72
CA ARG A 217 -17.69 -16.70 26.38
C ARG A 217 -19.15 -16.32 26.13
N GLY A 218 -19.94 -17.24 25.58
CA GLY A 218 -21.39 -17.07 25.55
C GLY A 218 -21.91 -16.80 26.96
N ALA A 219 -22.95 -15.99 27.08
CA ALA A 219 -23.62 -15.80 28.36
C ALA A 219 -23.93 -17.19 28.94
N ARG A 220 -23.45 -17.47 30.15
CA ARG A 220 -23.98 -18.58 30.94
C ARG A 220 -25.41 -18.20 31.27
N THR A 221 -26.35 -18.60 30.42
CA THR A 221 -27.78 -18.68 30.76
C THR A 221 -27.99 -19.81 31.75
#